data_AF-A0A5K1BIK0-F1
#
_entry.id   AF-A0A5K1BIK0-F1
#
_cell.length_a   1.000
_cell.length_b   1.000
_cell.length_c   1.000
_cell.angle_alpha   90.00
_cell.angle_beta   90.00
_cell.angle_gamma   90.00
#
_symmetry.space_group_name_H-M   'P 1'
#
loop_
_entity.id
_entity.type
_entity.pdbx_description
1 polymer ?
#
loop_
_entity_poly.entity_id
_entity_poly.type
_entity_poly.pdbx_seq_one_letter_code
_entity_poly.pdbx_strand_id
1 'polypeptide(L)' 'ECLHGFLGSKTVIYVTHQVEFLPSADLVL' A
#
# COMPACT_ATOMS: atom_id res chain seq x y z
N GLU A 1 -7.62 -8.09 -3.00
CA GLU A 1 -6.91 -9.36 -2.69
C GLU A 1 -5.86 -9.76 -3.72
N CYS A 2 -6.10 -9.74 -5.03
CA CYS A 2 -5.12 -10.21 -6.03
C CYS A 2 -3.75 -9.48 -5.99
N LEU A 3 -3.75 -8.15 -5.89
CA LEU A 3 -2.50 -7.38 -5.83
C LEU A 3 -1.83 -7.50 -4.46
N HIS A 4 -2.61 -7.40 -3.37
CA HIS A 4 -2.10 -7.49 -1.99
C HIS A 4 -1.56 -8.88 -1.65
N GLY A 5 -2.18 -9.95 -2.14
CA GLY A 5 -1.68 -11.32 -1.95
C GLY A 5 -0.37 -11.57 -2.70
N PHE A 6 -0.23 -11.02 -3.91
CA PHE A 6 1.01 -11.13 -4.69
C PHE A 6 2.15 -10.26 -4.12
N LEU A 7 1.82 -9.08 -3.61
CA LEU A 7 2.79 -8.12 -3.06
C LEU A 7 3.02 -8.28 -1.55
N GLY A 8 2.29 -9.16 -0.86
CA GLY A 8 2.28 -9.24 0.60
C GLY A 8 3.60 -9.60 1.27
N SER A 9 4.62 -10.01 0.51
CA SER A 9 5.98 -10.26 0.99
C SER A 9 7.02 -9.28 0.45
N LYS A 10 6.58 -8.19 -0.20
CA LYS A 10 7.45 -7.18 -0.82
C LYS A 10 7.21 -5.82 -0.20
N THR A 11 8.24 -4.98 -0.20
CA THR A 11 8.08 -3.57 0.10
C THR A 11 7.30 -2.89 -1.02
N VAL A 12 6.19 -2.25 -0.68
CA VAL A 12 5.31 -1.52 -1.62
C VAL A 12 5.37 -0.04 -1.28
N ILE A 13 5.53 0.81 -2.31
CA ILE A 13 5.49 2.26 -2.18
C ILE A 13 4.25 2.78 -2.90
N TYR A 14 3.35 3.42 -2.16
CA TYR A 14 2.18 4.08 -2.74
C TYR A 14 2.50 5.54 -3.03
N VAL A 15 2.29 5.97 -4.27
CA VAL A 15 2.35 7.37 -4.67
C VAL A 15 0.96 7.75 -5.18
N THR A 16 0.20 8.46 -4.35
CA THR A 16 -1.19 8.80 -4.62
C THR A 16 -1.52 10.15 -4.03
N HIS A 17 -2.40 10.91 -4.69
CA HIS A 17 -3.02 12.11 -4.11
C HIS A 17 -4.22 11.76 -3.22
N GLN A 18 -4.81 10.58 -3.40
CA GLN A 18 -5.97 10.11 -2.66
C GLN A 18 -5.55 9.37 -1.39
N VAL A 19 -6.19 9.68 -0.27
CA VAL A 19 -5.86 9.14 1.06
C VAL A 19 -6.54 7.80 1.39
N GLU A 20 -7.36 7.27 0.49
CA GLU A 20 -8.16 6.05 0.67
C GLU A 20 -7.33 4.81 1.02
N PHE A 21 -6.04 4.79 0.65
CA PHE A 21 -5.12 3.68 0.88
C PHE A 21 -4.20 3.89 2.09
N LEU A 22 -4.28 5.03 2.79
CA LEU A 22 -3.51 5.28 4.01
C LEU A 22 -3.76 4.24 5.13
N PRO A 23 -4.99 3.72 5.36
CA PRO A 23 -5.21 2.72 6.40
C PRO A 23 -4.44 1.41 6.20
N SER A 24 -3.99 1.14 4.97
CA SER A 24 -3.17 -0.04 4.64
C SER A 24 -1.66 0.23 4.60
N ALA A 25 -1.22 1.47 4.84
CA ALA A 25 0.20 1.82 4.82
C ALA A 25 0.82 1.66 6.21
N ASP A 26 1.99 1.02 6.28
CA ASP A 26 2.74 0.87 7.53
C ASP A 26 3.39 2.18 7.99
N LEU A 27 3.73 3.07 7.05
CA LEU A 27 4.37 4.37 7.27
C LEU A 27 3.87 5.40 6.25
N VAL A 28 3.66 6.64 6.71
CA VAL A 28 3.31 7.80 5.88
C VAL A 28 4.42 8.85 6.03
N LEU A 29 4.95 9.33 4.89
CA LEU A 29 6.00 10.36 4.79
C LEU A 29 5.49 11.62 4.09
#